data_AF-A0A819U733-F1
#
_entry.id   AF-A0A819U733-F1
#
_cell.length_a   1.000
_cell.length_b   1.000
_cell.length_c   1.000
_cell.angle_alpha   90.00
_cell.angle_beta   90.00
_cell.angle_gamma   90.00
#
_symmetry.space_group_name_H-M   'P 1'
#
loop_
_entity.id
_entity.type
_entity.pdbx_description
1 polymer ?
#
loop_
_entity_poly.entity_id
_entity_poly.type
_entity_poly.pdbx_seq_one_letter_code
_entity_poly.pdbx_strand_id
1 'polypeptide(L)'
;MWFTDPQVAYLQNFGSSPQLGSYVYRFDMITSELRPVITDLLVPNGIAFDPSEKTLYVSDTAPNLPGKGTFAVYAYDLNEDALPINRRVFSISSLGIPDGIRVDKADRVWTAEGDGINVRNRQGTLLGVILGLKLCESGVISNFALTGNTVIILAQERVWRLELASSVL
;
A
#
# COMPACT_ATOMS: atom_id res chain seq x y z
N MET A 1 0.64 -14.80 -8.32
CA MET A 1 1.32 -13.60 -7.82
C MET A 1 0.46 -12.38 -8.10
N TRP A 2 0.36 -11.44 -7.16
CA TRP A 2 -0.35 -10.17 -7.32
C TRP A 2 0.65 -9.02 -7.23
N PHE A 3 0.49 -8.00 -8.06
CA PHE A 3 1.35 -6.82 -8.05
C PHE A 3 0.63 -5.61 -8.64
N THR A 4 1.17 -4.43 -8.38
CA THR A 4 0.78 -3.16 -8.99
C THR A 4 1.85 -2.71 -9.97
N ASP A 5 1.45 -2.00 -11.02
CA ASP A 5 2.40 -1.35 -11.94
C ASP A 5 2.13 0.16 -12.00
N PRO A 6 2.46 0.91 -10.93
CA PRO A 6 2.18 2.34 -10.85
C PRO A 6 3.02 3.12 -11.85
N GLN A 7 2.38 4.03 -12.60
CA GLN A 7 3.06 4.90 -13.57
C GLN A 7 3.80 6.09 -12.93
N VAL A 8 4.19 5.98 -11.66
CA VAL A 8 4.77 7.07 -10.84
C VAL A 8 6.03 7.66 -11.50
N ALA A 9 6.93 6.82 -12.03
CA ALA A 9 8.16 7.29 -12.66
C ALA A 9 7.91 8.15 -13.91
N TYR A 10 6.93 7.75 -14.73
CA TYR A 10 6.52 8.51 -15.90
C TYR A 10 5.87 9.84 -15.49
N LEU A 11 4.95 9.81 -14.52
CA LEU A 11 4.26 11.00 -14.01
C LEU A 11 5.21 12.02 -13.37
N GLN A 12 6.35 11.57 -12.84
CA GLN A 12 7.38 12.43 -12.25
C GLN A 12 8.52 12.77 -13.24
N ASN A 13 8.35 12.49 -14.53
CA ASN A 13 9.30 12.83 -15.60
C ASN A 13 10.70 12.21 -15.48
N PHE A 14 10.83 11.04 -14.82
CA PHE A 14 12.10 10.31 -14.75
C PHE A 14 12.04 8.89 -15.34
N GLY A 15 10.85 8.44 -15.79
CA GLY A 15 10.62 7.15 -16.43
C GLY A 15 10.14 7.26 -17.88
N SER A 16 10.20 6.14 -18.61
CA SER A 16 9.63 6.02 -19.95
C SER A 16 8.10 5.97 -19.93
N SER A 17 7.46 6.22 -21.08
CA SER A 17 6.02 6.05 -21.22
C SER A 17 5.61 4.61 -20.87
N PRO A 18 4.54 4.42 -20.08
CA PRO A 18 4.05 3.10 -19.73
C PRO A 18 3.54 2.35 -20.96
N GLN A 19 3.75 1.04 -20.99
CA GLN A 19 3.27 0.16 -22.06
C GLN A 19 1.90 -0.47 -21.73
N LEU A 20 1.58 -0.57 -20.44
CA LEU A 20 0.35 -1.12 -19.90
C LEU A 20 -0.36 -0.09 -18.99
N GLY A 21 -1.60 -0.40 -18.60
CA GLY A 21 -2.36 0.46 -17.70
C GLY A 21 -1.84 0.41 -16.25
N SER A 22 -2.07 1.49 -15.51
CA SER A 22 -1.72 1.58 -14.09
C SER A 22 -2.72 0.79 -13.24
N TYR A 23 -2.55 -0.54 -13.18
CA TYR A 23 -3.54 -1.45 -12.60
C TYR A 23 -2.96 -2.35 -11.52
N VAL A 24 -3.86 -3.05 -10.81
CA VAL A 24 -3.49 -4.26 -10.06
C VAL A 24 -3.57 -5.44 -11.02
N TYR A 25 -2.50 -6.21 -11.08
CA TYR A 25 -2.34 -7.38 -11.91
C TYR A 25 -2.26 -8.65 -11.08
N ARG A 26 -2.81 -9.73 -11.62
CA ARG A 26 -2.60 -11.10 -11.15
C ARG A 26 -1.89 -11.87 -12.26
N PHE A 27 -0.74 -12.45 -11.91
CA PHE A 27 0.01 -13.38 -12.73
C PHE A 27 -0.14 -14.80 -12.19
N ASP A 28 -0.67 -15.69 -13.02
CA ASP A 28 -0.76 -17.11 -12.74
C ASP A 28 0.57 -17.79 -13.09
N MET A 29 1.25 -18.35 -12.10
CA MET A 29 2.57 -18.96 -12.27
C MET A 29 2.51 -20.31 -13.01
N ILE A 30 1.35 -20.95 -13.07
CA ILE A 30 1.15 -22.25 -13.71
C ILE A 30 0.81 -22.04 -15.19
N THR A 31 -0.14 -21.17 -15.49
CA THR A 31 -0.59 -20.91 -16.86
C THR A 31 0.21 -19.82 -17.57
N SER A 32 1.05 -19.08 -16.84
CA SER A 32 1.74 -17.87 -17.32
C SER A 32 0.79 -16.77 -17.79
N GLU A 33 -0.43 -16.77 -17.28
CA GLU A 33 -1.44 -15.78 -17.65
C GLU A 33 -1.33 -14.53 -16.81
N LEU A 34 -1.28 -13.37 -17.46
CA LEU A 34 -1.32 -12.06 -16.84
C LEU A 34 -2.68 -11.41 -17.05
N ARG A 35 -3.37 -11.07 -15.96
CA ARG A 35 -4.68 -10.40 -16.01
C ARG A 35 -4.68 -9.13 -15.16
N PRO A 36 -5.18 -7.99 -15.68
CA PRO A 36 -5.58 -6.88 -14.81
C PRO A 36 -6.83 -7.29 -14.03
N VAL A 37 -6.82 -7.06 -12.71
CA VAL A 37 -7.90 -7.47 -11.79
C VAL A 37 -8.54 -6.29 -11.05
N ILE A 38 -7.87 -5.14 -11.02
CA ILE A 38 -8.44 -3.86 -10.56
C ILE A 38 -7.95 -2.78 -11.52
N THR A 39 -8.89 -2.13 -12.21
CA THR A 39 -8.61 -1.17 -13.29
C THR A 39 -9.22 0.22 -13.08
N ASP A 40 -9.89 0.43 -11.94
CA ASP A 40 -10.68 1.61 -11.61
C ASP A 40 -10.02 2.52 -10.56
N LEU A 41 -8.75 2.24 -10.23
CA LEU A 41 -7.87 3.09 -9.42
C LEU A 41 -7.04 3.99 -10.33
N LEU A 42 -6.65 5.17 -9.83
CA LEU A 42 -5.90 6.13 -10.64
C LEU A 42 -4.41 5.76 -10.70
N VAL A 43 -3.77 5.55 -9.54
CA VAL A 43 -2.36 5.14 -9.44
C VAL A 43 -2.22 4.11 -8.30
N PRO A 44 -2.64 2.84 -8.51
CA PRO A 44 -2.48 1.79 -7.50
C PRO A 44 -1.01 1.51 -7.22
N ASN A 45 -0.64 1.41 -5.94
CA ASN A 45 0.77 1.31 -5.54
C ASN A 45 1.02 0.24 -4.46
N GLY A 46 0.76 0.53 -3.19
CA GLY A 46 0.89 -0.48 -2.14
C GLY A 46 -0.21 -1.54 -2.25
N ILE A 47 0.16 -2.79 -2.03
CA ILE A 47 -0.74 -3.95 -2.09
C ILE A 47 -0.42 -4.93 -0.95
N ALA A 48 -1.44 -5.42 -0.25
CA ALA A 48 -1.28 -6.46 0.75
C ALA A 48 -2.58 -7.24 0.98
N PHE A 49 -2.47 -8.54 1.23
CA PHE A 49 -3.58 -9.35 1.75
C PHE A 49 -3.60 -9.29 3.28
N ASP A 50 -4.78 -9.49 3.87
CA ASP A 50 -4.86 -9.88 5.27
C ASP A 50 -4.29 -11.31 5.47
N PRO A 51 -3.94 -11.71 6.71
CA PRO A 51 -3.46 -13.05 7.02
C PRO A 51 -4.34 -14.20 6.55
N SER A 52 -5.66 -13.97 6.40
CA SER A 52 -6.59 -14.99 5.92
C SER A 52 -6.77 -15.01 4.40
N GLU A 53 -6.11 -14.10 3.68
CA GLU A 53 -6.21 -13.89 2.23
C GLU A 53 -7.64 -13.65 1.71
N LYS A 54 -8.52 -13.11 2.55
CA LYS A 54 -9.91 -12.79 2.21
C LYS A 54 -10.12 -11.33 1.86
N THR A 55 -9.25 -10.46 2.35
CA THR A 55 -9.28 -9.03 2.10
C THR A 55 -7.99 -8.60 1.42
N LEU A 56 -8.12 -7.90 0.30
CA LEU A 56 -7.03 -7.25 -0.41
C LEU A 56 -7.08 -5.75 -0.14
N TYR A 57 -5.97 -5.19 0.34
CA TYR A 57 -5.78 -3.76 0.51
C TYR A 57 -4.92 -3.19 -0.62
N VAL A 58 -5.35 -2.07 -1.20
CA VAL A 58 -4.62 -1.36 -2.27
C VAL A 58 -4.61 0.14 -1.98
N SER A 59 -3.45 0.79 -2.01
CA SER A 59 -3.36 2.25 -1.92
C SER A 59 -3.48 2.86 -3.30
N ASP A 60 -4.23 3.96 -3.39
CA ASP A 60 -4.27 4.82 -4.57
C ASP A 60 -3.41 6.06 -4.30
N THR A 61 -2.24 6.11 -4.93
CA THR A 61 -1.21 7.15 -4.75
C THR A 61 -1.48 8.37 -5.64
N ALA A 62 -2.61 8.40 -6.36
CA ALA A 62 -2.89 9.51 -7.27
C ALA A 62 -2.94 10.86 -6.53
N PRO A 63 -2.28 11.91 -7.06
CA PRO A 63 -2.38 13.26 -6.50
C PRO A 63 -3.84 13.71 -6.46
N ASN A 64 -4.16 14.56 -5.49
CA ASN A 64 -5.48 15.16 -5.34
C ASN A 64 -5.78 16.03 -6.58
N LEU A 65 -6.30 15.43 -7.64
CA LEU A 65 -6.70 16.13 -8.85
C LEU A 65 -8.05 16.80 -8.54
N PRO A 66 -8.29 18.05 -8.97
CA PRO A 66 -9.59 18.70 -8.75
C PRO A 66 -10.73 17.83 -9.28
N GLY A 67 -11.58 17.32 -8.38
CA GLY A 67 -12.70 16.44 -8.70
C GLY A 67 -12.33 14.98 -9.01
N LYS A 68 -11.08 14.54 -8.83
CA LYS A 68 -10.63 13.15 -9.06
C LYS A 68 -9.61 12.69 -8.01
N GLY A 69 -9.86 11.52 -7.44
CA GLY A 69 -8.94 10.86 -6.51
C GLY A 69 -9.22 11.18 -5.05
N THR A 70 -8.79 10.28 -4.18
CA THR A 70 -8.74 10.42 -2.73
C THR A 70 -7.48 9.71 -2.31
N PHE A 71 -6.68 10.31 -1.42
CA PHE A 71 -5.49 9.66 -0.84
C PHE A 71 -5.92 8.50 0.05
N ALA A 72 -6.41 7.44 -0.57
CA ALA A 72 -7.17 6.39 0.08
C ALA A 72 -6.47 5.05 -0.06
N VAL A 73 -6.65 4.25 0.98
CA VAL A 73 -6.49 2.81 0.90
C VAL A 73 -7.88 2.23 0.71
N TYR A 74 -8.03 1.39 -0.30
CA TYR A 74 -9.24 0.63 -0.56
C TYR A 74 -9.06 -0.80 -0.05
N ALA A 75 -10.14 -1.37 0.46
CA ALA A 75 -10.24 -2.80 0.75
C ALA A 75 -11.20 -3.45 -0.26
N TYR A 76 -10.89 -4.67 -0.64
CA TYR A 76 -11.69 -5.52 -1.51
C TYR A 76 -11.85 -6.87 -0.83
N ASP A 77 -13.03 -7.46 -0.90
CA ASP A 77 -13.18 -8.88 -0.59
C ASP A 77 -12.73 -9.68 -1.82
N LEU A 78 -12.35 -10.95 -1.63
CA LEU A 78 -12.09 -11.87 -2.73
C LEU A 78 -13.24 -12.87 -2.87
N ASN A 79 -13.71 -13.08 -4.10
CA ASN A 79 -14.64 -14.15 -4.40
C ASN A 79 -13.92 -15.52 -4.51
N GLU A 80 -14.66 -16.58 -4.81
CA GLU A 80 -14.12 -17.95 -4.94
C GLU A 80 -13.04 -18.10 -6.03
N ASP A 81 -13.08 -17.26 -7.06
CA ASP A 81 -12.08 -17.21 -8.14
C ASP A 81 -10.85 -16.34 -7.80
N ALA A 82 -10.79 -15.82 -6.57
CA ALA A 82 -9.84 -14.81 -6.12
C ALA A 82 -9.89 -13.54 -7.00
N LEU A 83 -11.10 -13.06 -7.31
CA LEU A 83 -11.33 -11.76 -7.95
C LEU A 83 -11.76 -10.73 -6.91
N PRO A 84 -11.25 -9.48 -7.00
CA PRO A 84 -11.63 -8.41 -6.08
C PRO A 84 -13.08 -7.97 -6.30
N ILE A 85 -13.85 -7.94 -5.22
CA ILE A 85 -15.24 -7.48 -5.17
C ILE A 85 -15.46 -6.58 -3.96
N ASN A 86 -16.63 -5.96 -3.84
CA ASN A 86 -17.03 -5.16 -2.67
C ASN A 86 -16.01 -4.08 -2.25
N ARG A 87 -15.51 -3.32 -3.24
CA ARG A 87 -14.61 -2.18 -3.02
C ARG A 87 -15.19 -1.24 -1.96
N ARG A 88 -14.39 -0.90 -0.96
CA ARG A 88 -14.73 0.08 0.07
C ARG A 88 -13.51 0.91 0.44
N VAL A 89 -13.74 2.16 0.84
CA VAL A 89 -12.68 2.98 1.45
C VAL A 89 -12.36 2.37 2.82
N PHE A 90 -11.10 1.97 3.01
CA PHE A 90 -10.59 1.48 4.28
C PHE A 90 -10.07 2.62 5.14
N SER A 91 -9.25 3.49 4.55
CA SER A 91 -8.75 4.69 5.21
C SER A 91 -8.47 5.79 4.20
N ILE A 92 -8.48 7.02 4.67
CA ILE A 92 -7.99 8.19 3.94
C ILE A 92 -6.77 8.69 4.72
N SER A 93 -5.67 8.92 4.00
CA SER A 93 -4.46 9.50 4.56
C SER A 93 -4.74 10.89 5.10
N SER A 94 -4.36 11.13 6.35
CA SER A 94 -4.48 12.45 6.99
C SER A 94 -3.43 13.43 6.48
N LEU A 95 -2.27 12.94 6.05
CA LEU A 95 -1.18 13.75 5.52
C LEU A 95 -0.47 13.04 4.36
N GLY A 96 -0.35 13.74 3.24
CA GLY A 96 0.34 13.20 2.06
C GLY A 96 -0.39 11.99 1.46
N ILE A 97 0.37 11.11 0.83
CA ILE A 97 -0.13 10.08 -0.07
C ILE A 97 0.11 8.70 0.54
N PRO A 98 -0.87 7.78 0.56
CA PRO A 98 -0.61 6.40 0.94
C PRO A 98 0.24 5.71 -0.14
N ASP A 99 1.30 5.05 0.30
CA ASP A 99 2.29 4.37 -0.54
C ASP A 99 2.31 2.87 -0.16
N GLY A 100 3.43 2.31 0.30
CA GLY A 100 3.53 0.90 0.69
C GLY A 100 2.57 0.45 1.81
N ILE A 101 2.06 -0.78 1.71
CA ILE A 101 1.15 -1.41 2.67
C ILE A 101 1.74 -2.72 3.18
N ARG A 102 1.58 -3.01 4.48
CA ARG A 102 1.77 -4.34 5.07
C ARG A 102 0.62 -4.67 6.00
N VAL A 103 0.26 -5.94 6.12
CA VAL A 103 -0.68 -6.41 7.14
C VAL A 103 0.06 -7.37 8.06
N ASP A 104 -0.18 -7.25 9.36
CA ASP A 104 0.45 -8.09 10.36
C ASP A 104 -0.47 -9.22 10.85
N LYS A 105 0.06 -10.15 11.65
CA LYS A 105 -0.71 -11.33 12.11
C LYS A 105 -1.90 -11.03 13.02
N ALA A 106 -2.02 -9.79 13.49
CA ALA A 106 -3.14 -9.32 14.30
C ALA A 106 -4.17 -8.55 13.45
N ASP A 107 -4.08 -8.67 12.12
CA ASP A 107 -4.90 -7.97 11.13
C ASP A 107 -4.81 -6.45 11.25
N ARG A 108 -3.66 -5.93 11.71
CA ARG A 108 -3.40 -4.49 11.67
C ARG A 108 -2.83 -4.16 10.30
N VAL A 109 -3.36 -3.10 9.70
CA VAL A 109 -2.93 -2.59 8.39
C VAL A 109 -1.98 -1.43 8.64
N TRP A 110 -0.76 -1.59 8.15
CA TRP A 110 0.32 -0.62 8.23
C TRP A 110 0.46 0.04 6.86
N THR A 111 0.50 1.37 6.82
CA THR A 111 0.58 2.15 5.58
C THR A 111 1.65 3.22 5.70
N ALA A 112 2.51 3.32 4.69
CA ALA A 112 3.45 4.40 4.55
C ALA A 112 2.70 5.63 4.02
N GLU A 113 2.79 6.75 4.72
CA GLU A 113 2.05 7.99 4.47
C GLU A 113 2.98 9.20 4.67
N GLY A 114 2.45 10.41 4.51
CA GLY A 114 3.23 11.64 4.58
C GLY A 114 3.71 12.02 5.99
N ASP A 115 3.05 11.53 7.04
CA ASP A 115 3.46 11.73 8.44
C ASP A 115 4.26 10.56 9.04
N GLY A 116 4.44 9.47 8.28
CA GLY A 116 5.19 8.31 8.71
C GLY A 116 4.52 6.98 8.36
N ILE A 117 4.59 6.01 9.27
CA ILE A 117 3.90 4.72 9.12
C ILE A 117 2.68 4.71 10.04
N ASN A 118 1.50 4.72 9.44
CA ASN A 118 0.23 4.66 10.15
C ASN A 118 -0.15 3.20 10.40
N VAL A 119 -0.53 2.87 11.64
CA VAL A 119 -0.96 1.51 12.01
C VAL A 119 -2.44 1.57 12.37
N ARG A 120 -3.28 0.89 11.60
CA ARG A 120 -4.74 0.84 11.78
C ARG A 120 -5.17 -0.58 12.15
N ASN A 121 -6.25 -0.72 12.92
CA ASN A 121 -6.90 -2.03 13.08
C ASN A 121 -7.63 -2.44 11.78
N ARG A 122 -8.17 -3.67 11.74
CA ARG A 122 -8.90 -4.19 10.56
C ARG A 122 -10.15 -3.38 10.17
N GLN A 123 -10.66 -2.50 11.04
CA GLN A 123 -11.77 -1.58 10.75
C GLN A 123 -11.31 -0.20 10.25
N GLY A 124 -10.00 0.04 10.11
CA GLY A 124 -9.46 1.33 9.67
C GLY A 124 -9.28 2.35 10.80
N THR A 125 -9.48 1.95 12.07
CA THR A 125 -9.22 2.85 13.21
C THR A 125 -7.72 2.99 13.44
N LEU A 126 -7.22 4.23 13.49
CA LEU A 126 -5.81 4.52 13.78
C LEU A 126 -5.45 4.13 15.22
N LEU A 127 -4.44 3.28 15.36
CA LEU A 127 -3.88 2.84 16.65
C LEU A 127 -2.63 3.63 17.03
N GLY A 128 -1.87 4.09 16.03
CA GLY A 128 -0.67 4.89 16.25
C GLY A 128 0.08 5.19 14.96
N VAL A 129 1.09 6.05 15.06
CA VAL A 129 1.95 6.48 13.95
C VAL A 129 3.41 6.38 14.36
N ILE A 130 4.24 5.74 13.54
CA ILE A 130 5.69 5.89 13.63
C ILE A 130 6.05 7.16 12.88
N LEU A 131 6.33 8.24 13.62
CA LEU A 131 6.53 9.57 13.07
C LEU A 131 7.74 9.63 12.14
N GLY A 132 7.49 9.87 10.85
CA GLY A 132 8.56 9.93 9.86
C GLY A 132 9.50 11.12 10.07
N LEU A 133 9.02 12.21 10.68
CA LEU A 133 9.86 13.38 11.06
C LEU A 133 10.96 13.04 12.09
N LYS A 134 10.87 11.87 12.74
CA LYS A 134 11.96 11.34 13.58
C LYS A 134 13.00 10.56 12.79
N LEU A 135 12.74 10.27 11.51
CA LEU A 135 13.53 9.37 10.65
C LEU A 135 14.15 10.10 9.44
N CYS A 136 13.45 11.09 8.87
CA CYS A 136 13.93 11.91 7.75
C CYS A 136 13.35 13.35 7.83
N GLU A 137 14.00 14.30 7.15
CA GLU A 137 13.60 15.72 7.19
C GLU A 137 12.22 15.99 6.60
N SER A 138 11.84 15.29 5.52
CA SER A 138 10.54 15.45 4.88
C SER A 138 9.39 14.82 5.66
N GLY A 139 9.70 13.87 6.57
CA GLY A 139 8.72 13.06 7.27
C GLY A 139 8.05 11.97 6.42
N VAL A 140 8.26 11.96 5.10
CA VAL A 140 7.61 11.05 4.17
C VAL A 140 8.31 9.69 4.17
N ILE A 141 7.54 8.62 4.32
CA ILE A 141 8.01 7.23 4.17
C ILE A 141 7.38 6.65 2.90
N SER A 142 8.21 6.06 2.03
CA SER A 142 7.73 5.48 0.77
C SER A 142 7.44 3.98 0.90
N ASN A 143 8.24 3.24 1.68
CA ASN A 143 8.00 1.82 1.89
C ASN A 143 8.65 1.31 3.18
N PHE A 144 8.25 0.13 3.60
CA PHE A 144 8.80 -0.57 4.75
C PHE A 144 8.57 -2.09 4.63
N ALA A 145 9.23 -2.86 5.48
CA ALA A 145 9.04 -4.29 5.61
C ALA A 145 8.89 -4.67 7.08
N LEU A 146 8.04 -5.65 7.35
CA LEU A 146 7.90 -6.28 8.66
C LEU A 146 8.70 -7.58 8.65
N THR A 147 9.43 -7.86 9.73
CA THR A 147 10.14 -9.14 9.92
C THR A 147 10.27 -9.47 11.40
N GLY A 148 9.57 -10.51 11.86
CA GLY A 148 9.51 -10.83 13.29
C GLY A 148 9.01 -9.64 14.11
N ASN A 149 9.85 -9.15 15.02
CA ASN A 149 9.62 -7.94 15.83
C ASN A 149 10.33 -6.69 15.26
N THR A 150 10.86 -6.74 14.04
CA THR A 150 11.58 -5.63 13.41
C THR A 150 10.77 -5.00 12.27
N VAL A 151 10.85 -3.67 12.16
CA VAL A 151 10.42 -2.92 10.98
C VAL A 151 11.65 -2.36 10.27
N ILE A 152 11.81 -2.66 8.98
CA ILE A 152 12.80 -2.02 8.11
C ILE A 152 12.10 -0.88 7.37
N ILE A 153 12.56 0.35 7.54
CA ILE A 153 11.89 1.55 7.02
C ILE A 153 12.77 2.19 5.95
N LEU A 154 12.21 2.42 4.77
CA LEU A 154 12.86 3.12 3.67
C LEU A 154 12.46 4.60 3.72
N ALA A 155 13.26 5.40 4.43
CA ALA A 155 13.02 6.81 4.70
C ALA A 155 13.87 7.68 3.78
N GLN A 156 13.48 7.74 2.50
CA GLN A 156 14.19 8.48 1.46
C GLN A 156 15.64 8.00 1.33
N GLU A 157 16.60 8.83 1.74
CA GLU A 157 18.05 8.58 1.63
C GLU A 157 18.57 7.62 2.71
N ARG A 158 17.73 7.17 3.65
CA ARG A 158 18.14 6.34 4.79
C ARG A 158 17.29 5.09 4.92
N VAL A 159 17.94 4.01 5.34
CA VAL A 159 17.27 2.79 5.79
C VAL A 159 17.37 2.73 7.31
N TRP A 160 16.22 2.60 7.98
CA TRP A 160 16.16 2.44 9.44
C TRP A 160 15.73 1.03 9.81
N ARG A 161 16.21 0.57 10.96
CA ARG A 161 15.73 -0.62 11.64
C ARG A 161 15.08 -0.19 12.95
N LEU A 162 13.81 -0.53 13.14
CA LEU A 162 13.06 -0.29 14.37
C LEU A 162 12.71 -1.62 15.04
N GLU A 163 13.03 -1.76 16.32
CA GLU A 163 12.63 -2.90 17.15
C GLU A 163 11.28 -2.63 17.82
N LEU A 164 10.36 -3.57 17.67
CA LEU A 164 9.06 -3.59 18.32
C LEU A 164 9.15 -4.44 19.60
N ALA A 165 8.27 -4.14 20.56
CA ALA A 165 8.17 -4.87 21.82
C ALA A 165 7.77 -6.35 21.65
N SER A 166 7.17 -6.71 20.51
CA SER A 166 6.72 -8.07 20.22
C SER A 166 6.70 -8.34 18.71
N SER A 167 6.76 -9.63 18.33
CA SER A 167 6.65 -10.04 16.92
C SER A 167 5.29 -9.67 16.33
N VAL A 168 5.30 -9.14 15.11
CA VAL A 168 4.11 -8.79 14.33
C VAL A 168 3.88 -9.72 13.14
N LEU A 169 4.88 -10.55 12.81
CA LEU A 169 4.70 -11.74 11.98
C LEU A 169 4.58 -13.00 12.84
#